data_AF-A0A2A2ARY3-F1
#
_entry.id   AF-A0A2A2ARY3-F1
#
_cell.length_a   1.000
_cell.length_b   1.000
_cell.length_c   1.000
_cell.angle_alpha   90.00
_cell.angle_beta   90.00
_cell.angle_gamma   90.00
#
_symmetry.space_group_name_H-M   'P 1'
#
loop_
_entity.id
_entity.type
_entity.pdbx_description
1 polymer ?
#
loop_
_entity_poly.entity_id
_entity_poly.type
_entity_poly.pdbx_seq_one_letter_code
_entity_poly.pdbx_strand_id
1 'polypeptide(L)'
;MATIDNYQRQLGILAGLKENIGIVRNAFISSQQKYREQIEQAAMQKYMGDYVEQLKIRFAELASVMEEIFQVLQRTEMEIETQRTRLNQLIAQAQQPS
;
A
#
# COMPACT_ATOMS: atom_id res chain seq x y z
N MET A 1 -10.24 24.48 -22.64
CA MET A 1 -10.52 23.04 -22.86
C MET A 1 -9.27 22.19 -22.60
N ALA A 2 -8.16 22.36 -23.33
CA ALA A 2 -6.93 21.55 -23.14
C ALA A 2 -6.37 21.46 -21.69
N THR A 3 -6.52 22.52 -20.87
CA THR A 3 -6.07 22.52 -19.47
C THR A 3 -6.93 21.63 -18.57
N ILE A 4 -8.24 21.63 -18.76
CA ILE A 4 -9.18 20.79 -17.99
C ILE A 4 -8.96 19.32 -18.37
N ASP A 5 -8.81 19.02 -19.67
CA ASP A 5 -8.54 17.67 -20.15
C ASP A 5 -7.22 17.11 -19.57
N ASN A 6 -6.20 17.97 -19.42
CA ASN A 6 -4.94 17.59 -18.76
C ASN A 6 -5.13 17.25 -17.28
N TYR A 7 -5.88 18.06 -16.52
CA TYR A 7 -6.16 17.77 -15.12
C TYR A 7 -6.99 16.50 -14.94
N GLN A 8 -7.96 16.25 -15.81
CA GLN A 8 -8.74 15.01 -15.82
C GLN A 8 -7.87 13.78 -16.11
N ARG A 9 -6.91 13.88 -17.04
CA ARG A 9 -5.92 12.81 -17.28
C ARG A 9 -5.07 12.55 -16.03
N GLN A 10 -4.61 13.60 -15.35
CA GLN A 10 -3.82 13.46 -14.13
C GLN A 10 -4.63 12.81 -12.99
N LEU A 11 -5.93 13.12 -12.86
CA LEU A 11 -6.83 12.42 -11.93
C LEU A 11 -6.93 10.92 -12.24
N GLY A 12 -6.98 10.54 -13.53
CA GLY A 12 -6.96 9.14 -13.95
C GLY A 12 -5.67 8.42 -13.53
N ILE A 13 -4.52 9.08 -13.68
CA ILE A 13 -3.23 8.54 -13.22
C ILE A 13 -3.22 8.36 -11.70
N LEU A 14 -3.68 9.34 -10.94
CA LEU A 14 -3.77 9.26 -9.47
C LEU A 14 -4.68 8.12 -9.01
N ALA A 15 -5.80 7.88 -9.71
CA ALA A 15 -6.69 6.76 -9.43
C ALA A 15 -5.98 5.40 -9.63
N GLY A 16 -5.25 5.23 -10.73
CA GLY A 16 -4.48 4.01 -10.99
C GLY A 16 -3.34 3.79 -9.99
N LEU A 17 -2.67 4.86 -9.55
CA LEU A 17 -1.65 4.77 -8.50
C LEU A 17 -2.26 4.32 -7.16
N LYS A 18 -3.43 4.85 -6.79
CA LYS A 18 -4.14 4.45 -5.57
C LYS A 18 -4.56 2.98 -5.60
N GLU A 19 -5.04 2.50 -6.75
CA GLU A 19 -5.36 1.09 -6.96
C GLU A 19 -4.12 0.20 -6.79
N ASN A 20 -3.00 0.56 -7.42
CA ASN A 20 -1.75 -0.18 -7.29
C ASN A 20 -1.23 -0.24 -5.84
N ILE A 21 -1.36 0.86 -5.08
CA ILE A 21 -1.03 0.86 -3.65
C ILE A 21 -1.92 -0.15 -2.90
N GLY A 22 -3.22 -0.19 -3.20
CA GLY A 22 -4.15 -1.17 -2.63
C GLY A 22 -3.74 -2.62 -2.94
N ILE A 23 -3.36 -2.90 -4.18
CA ILE A 23 -2.87 -4.23 -4.61
C ILE A 23 -1.63 -4.62 -3.81
N VAL A 24 -0.64 -3.72 -3.73
CA VAL A 24 0.61 -3.95 -3.02
C VAL A 24 0.35 -4.20 -1.53
N ARG A 25 -0.46 -3.33 -0.89
CA ARG A 25 -0.88 -3.50 0.51
C ARG A 25 -1.50 -4.87 0.76
N ASN A 26 -2.45 -5.27 -0.07
CA ASN A 26 -3.15 -6.54 0.10
C ASN A 26 -2.22 -7.75 -0.08
N ALA A 27 -1.28 -7.68 -1.03
CA ALA A 27 -0.26 -8.71 -1.23
C ALA A 27 0.64 -8.86 0.02
N PHE A 28 1.04 -7.75 0.64
CA PHE A 28 1.80 -7.78 1.89
C PHE A 28 1.03 -8.40 3.06
N ILE A 29 -0.22 -8.00 3.28
CA ILE A 29 -1.08 -8.58 4.32
C ILE A 29 -1.23 -10.09 4.11
N SER A 30 -1.48 -10.52 2.87
CA SER A 30 -1.59 -11.95 2.55
C SER A 30 -0.29 -12.71 2.82
N SER A 31 0.86 -12.13 2.50
CA SER A 31 2.16 -12.74 2.79
C SER A 31 2.40 -12.89 4.30
N GLN A 32 2.08 -11.87 5.10
CA GLN A 32 2.15 -11.94 6.57
C GLN A 32 1.33 -13.10 7.13
N GLN A 33 0.09 -13.20 6.67
CA GLN A 33 -0.82 -14.23 7.15
C GLN A 33 -0.29 -15.63 6.82
N LYS A 34 0.20 -15.85 5.59
CA LYS A 34 0.81 -17.12 5.19
C LYS A 34 2.02 -17.48 6.05
N TYR A 35 2.90 -16.52 6.36
CA TYR A 35 4.05 -16.80 7.23
C TYR A 35 3.64 -17.13 8.67
N ARG A 36 2.63 -16.44 9.21
CA ARG A 36 2.07 -16.76 10.52
C ARG A 36 1.52 -18.19 10.56
N GLU A 37 0.73 -18.57 9.55
CA GLU A 37 0.18 -19.92 9.42
C GLU A 37 1.29 -20.98 9.32
N GLN A 38 2.36 -20.71 8.58
CA GLN A 38 3.52 -21.61 8.49
C GLN A 38 4.23 -21.81 9.83
N ILE A 39 4.40 -20.75 10.62
CA ILE A 39 4.99 -20.83 11.97
C ILE A 39 4.09 -21.64 12.90
N GLU A 40 2.79 -21.38 12.88
CA GLU A 40 1.82 -22.10 13.70
C GLU A 40 1.81 -23.60 13.37
N GLN A 41 1.81 -23.95 12.08
CA GLN A 41 1.90 -25.34 11.62
C GLN A 41 3.21 -26.01 12.04
N ALA A 42 4.35 -25.30 11.93
CA ALA A 42 5.64 -25.83 12.34
C ALA A 42 5.73 -26.03 13.87
N ALA A 43 5.14 -25.12 14.65
CA ALA A 43 5.11 -25.20 16.11
C ALA A 43 4.32 -26.41 16.63
N MET A 44 3.34 -26.91 15.88
CA MET A 44 2.59 -28.12 16.23
C MET A 44 3.38 -29.42 16.00
N GLN A 45 4.53 -29.37 15.33
CA GLN A 45 5.34 -30.55 15.04
C GLN A 45 6.42 -30.76 16.13
N LYS A 46 6.40 -31.95 16.74
CA LYS A 46 7.14 -32.32 17.97
C LYS A 46 8.69 -32.24 17.90
N TYR A 47 9.29 -32.02 16.72
CA TYR A 47 10.74 -32.02 16.50
C TYR A 47 11.29 -30.75 15.82
N MET A 48 10.53 -29.66 15.79
CA MET A 48 10.88 -28.44 15.03
C MET A 48 11.34 -27.27 15.91
N GLY A 49 11.74 -27.47 17.17
CA GLY A 49 12.03 -26.39 18.14
C GLY A 49 12.95 -25.29 17.59
N ASP A 50 14.16 -25.66 17.16
CA ASP A 50 15.15 -24.71 16.62
C ASP A 50 14.71 -24.10 15.28
N TYR A 51 14.00 -24.87 14.45
CA TYR A 51 13.49 -24.43 13.16
C TYR A 51 12.36 -23.38 13.32
N VAL A 52 11.47 -23.58 14.29
CA VAL A 52 10.39 -22.64 14.64
C VAL A 52 10.97 -21.33 15.15
N GLU A 53 12.03 -21.38 15.95
CA GLU A 53 12.67 -20.17 16.47
C GLU A 53 13.33 -19.36 15.34
N GLN A 54 14.00 -20.01 14.40
CA GLN A 54 14.54 -19.34 13.20
C GLN A 54 13.43 -18.73 12.33
N LEU A 55 12.30 -19.42 12.16
CA LEU A 55 11.16 -18.87 11.42
C LEU A 55 10.55 -17.65 12.11
N LYS A 56 10.45 -17.65 13.45
CA LYS A 56 9.98 -16.50 14.22
C LYS A 56 10.89 -15.29 14.07
N ILE A 57 12.21 -15.49 14.13
CA ILE A 57 13.20 -14.41 13.96
C ILE A 57 13.04 -13.79 12.56
N ARG A 58 13.03 -14.61 11.51
CA ARG A 58 12.84 -14.14 10.12
C ARG A 58 11.51 -13.45 9.92
N PHE A 59 10.45 -13.94 10.58
CA PHE A 59 9.14 -13.28 10.52
C PHE A 59 9.14 -11.93 11.23
N ALA A 60 9.86 -11.77 12.33
CA ALA A 60 10.02 -10.49 13.00
C ALA A 60 10.79 -9.48 12.13
N GLU A 61 11.87 -9.91 11.47
CA GLU A 61 12.61 -9.08 10.50
C GLU A 61 11.72 -8.66 9.33
N LEU A 62 10.97 -9.61 8.76
CA LEU A 62 10.01 -9.32 7.69
C LEU A 62 8.96 -8.32 8.18
N ALA A 63 8.41 -8.51 9.38
CA ALA A 63 7.40 -7.63 9.96
C ALA A 63 7.88 -6.19 10.07
N SER A 64 9.13 -5.98 10.50
CA SER A 64 9.76 -4.66 10.55
C SER A 64 9.83 -4.00 9.17
N VAL A 65 10.31 -4.72 8.15
CA VAL A 65 10.39 -4.21 6.78
C VAL A 65 9.00 -3.89 6.23
N MET A 66 8.01 -4.73 6.54
CA MET A 66 6.64 -4.48 6.12
C MET A 66 6.05 -3.23 6.77
N GLU A 67 6.34 -2.98 8.04
CA GLU A 67 5.91 -1.74 8.71
C GLU A 67 6.46 -0.49 8.01
N GLU A 68 7.74 -0.49 7.63
CA GLU A 68 8.34 0.59 6.85
C GLU A 68 7.63 0.79 5.51
N ILE A 69 7.35 -0.30 4.79
CA ILE A 69 6.61 -0.27 3.52
C ILE A 69 5.20 0.28 3.74
N PHE A 70 4.50 -0.14 4.81
CA PHE A 70 3.18 0.37 5.15
C PHE A 70 3.19 1.88 5.38
N GLN A 71 4.17 2.39 6.10
CA GLN A 71 4.34 3.83 6.34
C GLN A 71 4.57 4.59 5.03
N VAL A 72 5.38 4.04 4.12
CA VAL A 72 5.59 4.62 2.79
C VAL A 72 4.29 4.63 1.99
N LEU A 73 3.58 3.50 1.90
CA LEU A 73 2.31 3.40 1.18
C LEU A 73 1.27 4.38 1.74
N GLN A 74 1.17 4.51 3.06
CA GLN A 74 0.25 5.44 3.71
C GLN A 74 0.59 6.90 3.39
N ARG A 75 1.88 7.25 3.40
CA ARG A 75 2.34 8.59 3.00
C ARG A 75 2.00 8.88 1.54
N THR A 76 2.27 7.93 0.65
CA THR A 76 1.97 8.07 -0.78
C THR A 76 0.46 8.20 -1.03
N GLU A 77 -0.39 7.44 -0.31
CA GLU A 77 -1.85 7.61 -0.40
C GLU A 77 -2.31 9.01 0.01
N MET A 78 -1.74 9.56 1.08
CA MET A 78 -2.05 10.92 1.54
C MET A 78 -1.60 11.98 0.52
N GLU A 79 -0.44 11.80 -0.09
CA GLU A 79 0.05 12.67 -1.16
C GLU A 79 -0.86 12.61 -2.39
N ILE A 80 -1.27 11.42 -2.81
CA ILE A 80 -2.24 11.21 -3.90
C ILE A 80 -3.54 11.95 -3.60
N GLU A 81 -4.07 11.83 -2.38
CA GLU A 81 -5.32 12.47 -1.97
C GLU A 81 -5.19 14.01 -1.96
N THR A 82 -4.05 14.52 -1.53
CA THR A 82 -3.73 15.96 -1.57
C THR A 82 -3.70 16.46 -3.02
N GLN A 83 -3.01 15.76 -3.92
CA GLN A 83 -2.96 16.15 -5.33
C GLN A 83 -4.32 16.04 -6.02
N ARG A 84 -5.11 15.00 -5.70
CA ARG A 84 -6.49 14.83 -6.18
C ARG A 84 -7.35 16.03 -5.79
N THR A 85 -7.28 16.44 -4.53
CA THR A 85 -8.02 17.61 -4.02
C THR A 85 -7.61 18.88 -4.75
N ARG A 86 -6.31 19.11 -4.94
CA ARG A 86 -5.80 20.27 -5.69
C ARG A 86 -6.25 20.28 -7.15
N LEU A 87 -6.20 19.14 -7.84
CA LEU A 87 -6.66 19.03 -9.23
C LEU A 87 -8.16 19.32 -9.34
N ASN A 88 -8.98 18.81 -8.41
CA ASN A 88 -10.41 19.12 -8.39
C ASN A 88 -10.68 20.60 -8.20
N GLN A 89 -9.92 21.29 -7.34
CA GLN A 89 -10.02 22.75 -7.17
C GLN A 89 -9.64 23.50 -8.46
N LEU A 90 -8.55 23.10 -9.12
CA LEU A 90 -8.12 23.72 -10.38
C LEU A 90 -9.14 23.52 -11.51
N ILE A 91 -9.78 22.34 -11.57
CA ILE A 91 -10.87 22.08 -12.53
C ILE A 91 -12.06 22.98 -12.22
N ALA A 92 -12.48 23.08 -10.95
CA ALA A 92 -13.60 23.91 -10.55
C ALA A 92 -13.36 25.40 -10.88
N GLN A 93 -12.15 25.90 -10.62
CA GLN A 93 -11.76 27.27 -10.98
C GLN A 93 -11.78 27.50 -12.49
N ALA A 94 -11.26 26.56 -13.28
CA ALA A 94 -11.22 26.67 -14.74
C ALA A 94 -12.62 26.58 -15.40
N GLN A 95 -13.63 26.10 -14.67
CA GLN A 95 -15.02 26.01 -15.14
C GLN A 95 -15.87 27.23 -14.77
N GLN A 96 -15.39 28.12 -13.89
CA GLN A 96 -16.11 29.35 -13.57
C GLN A 96 -15.96 30.36 -14.72
N PRO A 97 -17.06 30.87 -15.31
CA PRO A 97 -16.98 31.94 -16.29
C PRO A 97 -16.47 33.22 -15.61
N SER A 98 -15.59 33.95 -16.32
CA SER A 98 -15.13 35.29 -15.93
C SER A 98 -16.26 36.30 -15.90
#